data_AF-A0A833PAZ4-F1
#
_entry.id   AF-A0A833PAZ4-F1
#
_cell.length_a   1.000
_cell.length_b   1.000
_cell.length_c   1.000
_cell.angle_alpha   90.00
_cell.angle_beta   90.00
_cell.angle_gamma   90.00
#
_symmetry.space_group_name_H-M   'P 1'
#
loop_
_entity.id
_entity.type
_entity.pdbx_description
1 polymer ?
#
loop_
_entity_poly.entity_id
_entity_poly.type
_entity_poly.pdbx_seq_one_letter_code
_entity_poly.pdbx_strand_id
1 'polypeptide(L)' 'MQQAVPEKTLIEAPTAGEGATCRSCAHCPWMAMNELDGTLAVLQNADQKIFVDPALAERAKLPLDRMLNFSAQLKR' A
#
# COMPACT_ATOMS: atom_id res chain seq x y z
N MET A 1 -6.97 5.14 -9.80
CA MET A 1 -8.42 5.06 -10.07
C MET A 1 -8.79 5.66 -11.42
N GLN A 2 -8.34 6.88 -11.76
CA GLN A 2 -8.69 7.53 -13.03
C GLN A 2 -8.40 6.68 -14.29
N GLN A 3 -7.23 6.03 -14.33
CA GLN A 3 -6.86 5.13 -15.44
C GLN A 3 -7.85 3.96 -15.65
N ALA A 4 -8.54 3.51 -14.59
CA ALA A 4 -9.49 2.40 -14.66
C ALA A 4 -10.91 2.85 -15.08
N VAL A 5 -11.22 4.15 -14.96
CA VAL A 5 -12.53 4.74 -15.30
C VAL A 5 -12.32 6.06 -16.06
N PRO A 6 -11.73 6.01 -17.27
CA PRO A 6 -11.28 7.21 -17.99
C PRO A 6 -12.40 8.21 -18.30
N GLU A 7 -13.65 7.75 -18.40
CA GLU A 7 -14.83 8.54 -18.70
C GLU A 7 -15.40 9.33 -17.52
N LYS A 8 -14.96 9.03 -16.29
CA LYS A 8 -15.48 9.68 -15.08
C LYS A 8 -14.53 10.76 -14.60
N THR A 9 -15.07 11.86 -14.09
CA THR A 9 -14.28 12.82 -13.32
C THR A 9 -14.24 12.37 -11.87
N LEU A 10 -13.05 12.01 -11.37
CA LEU A 10 -12.84 11.70 -9.96
C LEU A 10 -12.41 12.97 -9.21
N ILE A 11 -13.04 13.22 -8.06
CA ILE A 11 -12.77 14.39 -7.22
C ILE A 11 -12.12 13.91 -5.93
N GLU A 12 -10.97 14.46 -5.58
CA GLU A 12 -10.28 14.13 -4.33
C GLU A 12 -11.10 14.58 -3.13
N ALA A 13 -11.15 13.73 -2.10
CA ALA A 13 -11.88 14.05 -0.87
C ALA A 13 -11.20 15.21 -0.13
N PRO A 14 -11.97 16.12 0.49
CA PRO A 14 -11.42 17.18 1.32
C PRO A 14 -10.55 16.59 2.44
N THR A 15 -9.35 17.13 2.60
CA THR A 15 -8.36 16.58 3.54
C THR A 15 -8.34 17.27 4.90
N ALA A 16 -9.27 18.22 5.10
CA ALA A 16 -9.56 18.95 6.34
C ALA A 16 -11.04 19.41 6.32
N GLY A 17 -11.60 19.77 7.49
CA GLY A 17 -12.99 20.22 7.62
C GLY A 17 -13.50 20.19 9.07
N GLU A 18 -14.75 20.58 9.31
CA GLU A 18 -15.37 20.48 10.64
C GLU A 18 -15.34 19.04 11.16
N GLY A 19 -14.87 18.86 12.40
CA GLY A 19 -14.72 17.55 13.03
C GLY A 19 -13.40 16.81 12.70
N ALA A 20 -12.55 17.33 11.80
CA ALA A 20 -11.24 16.76 11.54
C ALA A 20 -10.21 17.24 12.58
N THR A 21 -9.65 16.32 13.36
CA THR A 21 -8.57 16.61 14.33
C THR A 21 -7.19 16.76 13.67
N CYS A 22 -7.08 16.46 12.37
CA CYS A 22 -5.85 16.55 11.59
C CYS A 22 -6.16 16.96 10.14
N ARG A 23 -5.27 17.74 9.53
CA ARG A 23 -5.20 17.86 8.07
C ARG A 23 -4.50 16.62 7.55
N SER A 24 -5.27 15.61 7.14
CA SER A 24 -4.70 14.51 6.38
C SER A 24 -4.01 15.14 5.17
N CYS A 25 -2.73 14.82 4.93
CA CYS A 25 -2.11 15.30 3.71
C CYS A 25 -2.69 14.57 2.50
N ALA A 26 -3.33 13.40 2.66
CA ALA A 26 -3.67 12.45 1.59
C ALA A 26 -2.48 12.11 0.66
N HIS A 27 -1.27 12.54 1.03
CA HIS A 27 -0.01 12.44 0.32
C HIS A 27 1.00 11.82 1.28
N CYS A 28 1.13 10.50 1.28
CA CYS A 28 2.06 9.80 2.16
C CYS A 28 3.49 10.01 1.66
N PRO A 29 4.37 10.71 2.41
CA PRO A 29 5.74 10.98 1.96
C PRO A 29 6.54 9.69 1.75
N TRP A 30 6.27 8.65 2.53
CA TRP A 30 6.93 7.35 2.39
C TRP A 30 6.58 6.65 1.07
N MET A 31 5.35 6.82 0.57
CA MET A 31 5.01 6.28 -0.75
C MET A 31 5.71 7.05 -1.88
N ALA A 32 5.88 8.36 -1.72
CA ALA A 32 6.56 9.22 -2.68
C ALA A 32 8.07 8.93 -2.82
N MET A 33 8.68 8.20 -1.89
CA MET A 33 10.10 7.80 -1.99
C MET A 33 10.38 6.78 -3.09
N ASN A 34 9.36 6.13 -3.66
CA ASN A 34 9.52 5.15 -4.74
C ASN A 34 9.50 5.84 -6.12
N GLU A 35 10.54 6.61 -6.42
CA GLU A 35 10.70 7.30 -7.70
C GLU A 35 11.27 6.40 -8.81
N LEU A 36 11.15 6.85 -10.06
CA LEU A 36 11.58 6.06 -11.23
C LEU A 36 13.09 5.76 -11.20
N ASP A 37 13.91 6.76 -10.89
CA ASP A 37 15.37 6.61 -10.85
C ASP A 37 15.81 5.65 -9.74
N GLY A 38 15.22 5.76 -8.56
CA GLY A 38 15.45 4.82 -7.46
C GLY A 38 15.04 3.39 -7.81
N THR A 39 13.89 3.22 -8.47
CA THR A 39 13.43 1.91 -8.94
C THR A 39 14.37 1.31 -9.98
N LEU A 40 14.84 2.12 -10.94
CA LEU A 40 15.81 1.70 -11.94
C LEU A 40 17.11 1.22 -11.30
N ALA A 41 17.64 1.99 -10.34
CA ALA A 41 18.88 1.64 -9.64
C ALA A 41 18.77 0.28 -8.92
N VAL A 42 17.66 0.02 -8.23
CA VAL A 42 17.43 -1.27 -7.54
C VAL A 42 17.39 -2.43 -8.53
N LEU A 43 16.75 -2.26 -9.69
CA LEU A 43 16.68 -3.30 -10.73
C LEU A 43 18.04 -3.58 -11.37
N GLN A 44 18.87 -2.56 -11.59
CA GLN A 44 20.19 -2.71 -12.18
C GLN A 44 21.18 -3.36 -11.22
N ASN A 45 21.12 -2.99 -9.94
CA ASN A 45 22.09 -3.43 -8.93
C ASN A 45 21.62 -4.69 -8.18
N ALA A 46 20.33 -5.05 -8.30
CA ALA A 46 19.69 -6.12 -7.53
C ALA A 46 19.94 -5.99 -6.00
N ASP A 47 19.96 -4.75 -5.51
CA ASP A 47 20.21 -4.40 -4.11
C ASP A 47 18.89 -4.23 -3.31
N GLN A 48 18.98 -3.75 -2.07
CA GLN A 48 17.83 -3.53 -1.18
C GLN A 48 16.98 -4.79 -0.88
N LYS A 49 17.62 -5.97 -0.82
CA LYS A 49 16.97 -7.20 -0.40
C LYS A 49 16.40 -7.04 1.01
N ILE A 50 15.11 -7.36 1.17
CA ILE A 50 14.42 -7.35 2.45
C ILE A 50 14.74 -8.64 3.19
N PHE A 51 15.26 -8.51 4.41
CA PHE A 51 15.52 -9.64 5.30
C PHE A 51 14.52 -9.61 6.46
N VAL A 52 13.96 -10.78 6.75
CA VAL A 52 13.05 -10.97 7.89
C VAL A 52 13.52 -12.21 8.63
N ASP A 53 13.51 -12.15 9.96
CA ASP A 53 13.77 -13.33 10.78
C ASP A 53 12.80 -14.47 10.42
N PRO A 54 13.28 -15.71 10.16
CA PRO A 54 12.42 -16.80 9.72
C PRO A 54 11.28 -17.12 10.71
N ALA A 55 11.55 -17.10 12.02
CA ALA A 55 10.53 -17.39 13.02
C ALA A 55 9.49 -16.26 13.10
N LEU A 56 9.91 -15.00 12.91
CA LEU A 56 8.98 -13.88 12.77
C LEU A 56 8.12 -14.01 11.51
N ALA A 57 8.70 -14.37 10.36
CA ALA A 57 7.98 -14.53 9.11
C ALA A 57 6.89 -15.60 9.21
N GLU A 58 7.20 -16.77 9.79
CA GLU A 58 6.24 -17.84 10.01
C GLU A 58 5.07 -17.40 10.90
N ARG A 59 5.37 -16.71 12.01
CA ARG A 59 4.33 -16.22 12.93
C ARG A 59 3.48 -15.11 12.30
N ALA A 60 4.08 -14.21 11.52
CA ALA A 60 3.36 -13.15 10.83
C ALA A 60 2.48 -13.69 9.69
N LYS A 61 2.87 -14.81 9.07
CA LYS A 61 2.07 -15.48 8.03
C LYS A 61 0.77 -16.06 8.57
N LEU A 62 0.75 -16.58 9.80
CA LEU A 62 -0.44 -17.21 10.39
C LEU A 62 -1.70 -16.32 10.38
N PRO A 63 -1.69 -15.06 10.88
CA PRO A 63 -2.86 -14.19 10.79
C PRO A 63 -3.18 -13.77 9.35
N LEU A 64 -2.18 -13.61 8.47
CA LEU A 64 -2.41 -13.31 7.05
C LEU A 64 -3.16 -14.45 6.34
N ASP A 65 -2.75 -15.70 6.58
CA ASP A 65 -3.42 -16.89 6.04
C ASP A 65 -4.86 -16.98 6.55
N ARG A 66 -5.11 -16.71 7.84
CA ARG A 66 -6.46 -16.69 8.40
C ARG A 66 -7.34 -15.64 7.72
N MET A 67 -6.81 -14.44 7.48
CA MET A 67 -7.54 -13.36 6.78
C MET A 67 -7.91 -13.78 5.35
N LEU A 68 -6.97 -14.36 4.61
CA LEU A 68 -7.20 -14.81 3.23
C LEU A 68 -8.19 -15.99 3.17
N ASN A 69 -8.03 -16.97 4.06
CA ASN A 69 -8.93 -18.12 4.15
C ASN A 69 -10.35 -17.70 4.52
N PHE A 70 -10.50 -16.74 5.44
CA PHE A 70 -11.80 -16.19 5.80
C PHE A 70 -12.48 -15.55 4.58
N SER A 71 -11.76 -14.70 3.83
CA SER A 71 -12.30 -14.10 2.61
C SER A 71 -12.64 -15.12 1.52
N ALA A 72 -11.86 -16.21 1.40
CA ALA A 72 -12.11 -17.25 0.40
C ALA A 72 -13.33 -18.12 0.74
N GLN A 73 -13.62 -18.31 2.02
CA GLN A 73 -14.78 -19.07 2.50
C GLN A 73 -16.09 -18.27 2.45
N LEU A 74 -16.00 -16.94 2.43
CA LEU A 74 -17.13 -16.04 2.16
C LEU A 74 -17.57 -16.21 0.70
N LYS A 75 -18.41 -17.22 0.44
CA LYS A 75 -19.17 -17.33 -0.81
C LYS A 75 -20.09 -16.10 -0.90
N ARG A 76 -19.97 -15.32 -1.97
CA ARG A 76 -20.96 -14.33 -2.37
C ARG A 76 -22.16 -15.00 -3.02
#